data_AF-A0A944N2W5-F1
#
_entry.id   AF-A0A944N2W5-F1
#
_cell.length_a   1.000
_cell.length_b   1.000
_cell.length_c   1.000
_cell.angle_alpha   90.00
_cell.angle_beta   90.00
_cell.angle_gamma   90.00
#
_symmetry.space_group_name_H-M   'P 1'
#
loop_
_entity.id
_entity.type
_entity.pdbx_description
1 polymer ?
#
loop_
_entity_poly.entity_id
_entity_poly.type
_entity_poly.pdbx_seq_one_letter_code
_entity_poly.pdbx_strand_id
1 'polypeptide(L)'
;MFDEDQDIKAIRDGIKALCLKFPNEYWREKDRTRTYPQEFVQMLSEHGYLGCLIPEEYGGSGLTLRAAAVILEEIHRSGGNGAACHAQMYIMGTLLRHGSEEQKKRYLPGIA
;
A
#
# COMPACT_ATOMS: atom_id res chain seq x y z
N MET A 1 16.92 -5.19 -17.68
CA MET A 1 16.80 -3.80 -17.21
C MET A 1 15.31 -3.52 -17.21
N PHE A 2 14.71 -3.46 -16.03
CA PHE A 2 13.27 -3.19 -15.88
C PHE A 2 13.02 -1.76 -16.37
N ASP A 3 12.03 -1.56 -17.23
CA ASP A 3 11.60 -0.23 -17.65
C ASP A 3 10.75 0.35 -16.51
N GLU A 4 11.42 1.00 -15.56
CA GLU A 4 10.81 1.50 -14.32
C GLU A 4 9.58 2.38 -14.60
N ASP A 5 9.53 3.08 -15.73
CA ASP A 5 8.40 3.92 -16.10
C ASP A 5 7.17 3.12 -16.58
N GLN A 6 7.37 1.96 -17.21
CA GLN A 6 6.25 1.03 -17.52
C GLN A 6 5.67 0.41 -16.25
N ASP A 7 6.51 0.04 -15.30
CA ASP A 7 6.08 -0.52 -14.01
C ASP A 7 5.30 0.53 -13.20
N ILE A 8 5.78 1.77 -13.17
CA ILE A 8 5.09 2.90 -12.53
C ILE A 8 3.71 3.14 -13.18
N LYS A 9 3.62 3.08 -14.51
CA LYS A 9 2.32 3.22 -15.20
C LYS A 9 1.35 2.10 -14.81
N ALA A 10 1.82 0.85 -14.78
CA ALA A 10 1.01 -0.29 -14.38
C ALA A 10 0.51 -0.16 -12.93
N ILE A 11 1.37 0.31 -12.02
CA ILE A 11 1.01 0.60 -10.63
C ILE A 11 -0.10 1.66 -10.56
N ARG A 12 0.04 2.77 -11.29
CA ARG A 12 -1.00 3.81 -11.32
C ARG A 12 -2.32 3.29 -11.85
N ASP A 13 -2.29 2.57 -12.97
CA ASP A 13 -3.50 2.03 -13.59
C ASP A 13 -4.21 1.05 -12.62
N GLY A 14 -3.45 0.22 -11.91
CA GLY A 14 -3.97 -0.69 -10.89
C GLY A 14 -4.57 0.03 -9.67
N ILE A 15 -3.85 0.99 -9.08
CA ILE A 15 -4.37 1.78 -7.95
C ILE A 15 -5.63 2.55 -8.34
N LYS A 16 -5.62 3.21 -9.51
CA LYS A 16 -6.79 3.92 -10.02
C LYS A 16 -7.99 2.98 -10.16
N ALA A 17 -7.81 1.78 -10.71
CA ALA A 17 -8.88 0.81 -10.86
C ALA A 17 -9.48 0.37 -9.51
N LEU A 18 -8.66 0.24 -8.46
CA LEU A 18 -9.14 -0.07 -7.12
C LEU A 18 -9.84 1.14 -6.47
N CYS A 19 -9.28 2.35 -6.61
CA CYS A 19 -9.88 3.57 -6.08
C CYS A 19 -11.26 3.87 -6.69
N LEU A 20 -11.51 3.51 -7.96
CA LEU A 20 -12.84 3.68 -8.59
C LEU A 20 -13.96 2.92 -7.87
N LYS A 21 -13.64 1.90 -7.07
CA LYS A 21 -14.62 1.16 -6.26
C LYS A 21 -15.03 1.90 -4.98
N PHE A 22 -14.34 3.00 -4.63
CA PHE A 22 -14.56 3.80 -3.43
C PHE A 22 -14.88 5.25 -3.80
N PRO A 23 -16.14 5.55 -4.16
CA PRO A 23 -16.53 6.88 -4.61
C PRO A 23 -16.42 7.91 -3.49
N ASN A 24 -16.47 9.20 -3.83
CA ASN A 24 -16.41 10.30 -2.86
C ASN A 24 -17.46 10.19 -1.72
N GLU A 25 -18.59 9.53 -1.95
CA GLU A 25 -19.59 9.26 -0.91
C GLU A 25 -19.04 8.36 0.21
N TYR A 26 -18.27 7.33 -0.13
CA TYR A 26 -17.59 6.48 0.85
C TYR A 26 -16.67 7.31 1.74
N TRP A 27 -15.83 8.15 1.14
CA TRP A 27 -14.87 8.97 1.88
C TRP A 27 -15.55 10.02 2.76
N ARG A 28 -16.61 10.68 2.26
CA ARG A 28 -17.40 11.62 3.06
C ARG A 28 -18.08 10.93 4.24
N GLU A 29 -18.54 9.70 4.06
CA GLU A 29 -19.15 8.94 5.16
C GLU A 29 -18.12 8.55 6.22
N LYS A 30 -16.92 8.08 5.80
CA LYS A 30 -15.82 7.78 6.73
C LYS A 30 -15.40 9.02 7.53
N ASP A 31 -15.30 10.18 6.88
CA ASP A 31 -15.03 11.46 7.55
C ASP A 31 -16.14 11.84 8.54
N ARG A 32 -17.41 11.84 8.10
CA ARG A 32 -18.59 12.19 8.91
C ARG A 32 -18.71 11.33 10.16
N THR A 33 -18.42 10.04 10.03
CA THR A 33 -18.52 9.05 11.12
C THR A 33 -17.22 8.88 11.90
N ARG A 34 -16.11 9.48 11.43
CA ARG A 34 -14.75 9.30 11.96
C ARG A 34 -14.34 7.82 12.03
N THR A 35 -14.68 7.05 11.00
CA THR A 35 -14.39 5.61 10.96
C THR A 35 -13.21 5.29 10.05
N TYR A 36 -12.52 4.20 10.37
CA TYR A 36 -11.40 3.71 9.57
C TYR A 36 -11.90 3.13 8.23
N PRO A 37 -11.22 3.41 7.10
CA PRO A 37 -11.58 2.87 5.79
C PRO A 37 -11.09 1.42 5.64
N GLN A 38 -11.58 0.53 6.50
CA GLN A 38 -11.16 -0.87 6.58
C GLN A 38 -11.26 -1.60 5.24
N GLU A 39 -12.35 -1.38 4.51
CA GLU A 39 -12.64 -2.05 3.24
C GLU A 39 -11.64 -1.64 2.14
N PHE A 40 -11.24 -0.36 2.14
CA PHE A 40 -10.24 0.17 1.22
C PHE A 40 -8.85 -0.39 1.52
N VAL A 41 -8.46 -0.38 2.79
CA VAL A 41 -7.14 -0.86 3.24
C VAL A 41 -7.01 -2.36 2.99
N GLN A 42 -8.06 -3.12 3.30
CA GLN A 42 -8.07 -4.56 3.04
C GLN A 42 -7.94 -4.85 1.54
N MET A 43 -8.68 -4.15 0.69
CA MET A 43 -8.57 -4.33 -0.77
C MET A 43 -7.14 -4.06 -1.27
N LEU A 44 -6.49 -2.99 -0.82
CA LEU A 44 -5.12 -2.69 -1.24
C LEU A 44 -4.10 -3.70 -0.71
N SER A 45 -4.29 -4.22 0.51
CA SER A 45 -3.45 -5.30 1.07
C SER A 45 -3.59 -6.60 0.28
N GLU A 46 -4.82 -7.01 -0.05
CA GLU A 46 -5.08 -8.23 -0.84
C GLU A 46 -4.48 -8.18 -2.25
N HIS A 47 -4.25 -6.97 -2.79
CA HIS A 47 -3.57 -6.76 -4.07
C HIS A 47 -2.05 -6.53 -3.92
N GLY A 48 -1.49 -6.66 -2.71
CA GLY A 48 -0.06 -6.55 -2.41
C GLY A 48 0.49 -5.12 -2.38
N TYR A 49 -0.35 -4.08 -2.58
CA TYR A 49 0.12 -2.70 -2.66
C TYR A 49 0.65 -2.17 -1.32
N LEU A 50 0.04 -2.58 -0.20
CA LEU A 50 0.47 -2.12 1.13
C LEU A 50 1.70 -2.87 1.65
N GLY A 51 1.95 -4.08 1.14
CA GLY A 51 3.14 -4.89 1.39
C GLY A 51 4.29 -4.63 0.40
N CYS A 52 4.15 -3.69 -0.52
CA CYS A 52 5.02 -3.62 -1.71
C CYS A 52 6.52 -3.41 -1.41
N LEU A 53 6.88 -2.80 -0.28
CA LEU A 53 8.27 -2.60 0.15
C LEU A 53 8.88 -3.83 0.85
N ILE A 54 8.07 -4.83 1.18
CA ILE A 54 8.55 -6.08 1.78
C ILE A 54 9.30 -6.87 0.69
N PRO A 55 10.52 -7.36 0.97
CA PRO A 55 11.24 -8.26 0.07
C PRO A 55 10.46 -9.53 -0.29
N GLU A 56 10.69 -10.06 -1.48
CA GLU A 56 10.05 -11.28 -1.98
C GLU A 56 10.29 -12.50 -1.07
N GLU A 57 11.44 -12.59 -0.39
CA GLU A 57 11.74 -13.67 0.56
C GLU A 57 10.78 -13.73 1.75
N TYR A 58 10.08 -12.63 2.04
CA TYR A 58 9.04 -12.55 3.07
C TYR A 58 7.63 -12.43 2.48
N GLY A 59 7.47 -12.66 1.17
CA GLY A 59 6.17 -12.70 0.47
C GLY A 59 5.73 -11.39 -0.19
N GLY A 60 6.49 -10.30 -0.06
CA GLY A 60 6.15 -9.02 -0.67
C GLY A 60 6.60 -8.87 -2.12
N SER A 61 6.47 -7.66 -2.66
CA SER A 61 6.81 -7.36 -4.06
C SER A 61 8.22 -6.79 -4.26
N GLY A 62 8.94 -6.45 -3.19
CA GLY A 62 10.29 -5.88 -3.27
C GLY A 62 10.40 -4.57 -4.06
N LEU A 63 9.30 -3.83 -4.20
CA LEU A 63 9.26 -2.58 -4.97
C LEU A 63 10.08 -1.47 -4.30
N THR A 64 10.42 -0.46 -5.11
CA THR A 64 11.21 0.68 -4.65
C THR A 64 10.36 1.68 -3.86
N LEU A 65 11.02 2.56 -3.10
CA LEU A 65 10.35 3.67 -2.43
C LEU A 65 9.64 4.62 -3.41
N ARG A 66 10.16 4.75 -4.65
CA ARG A 66 9.51 5.52 -5.71
C ARG A 66 8.15 4.92 -6.08
N ALA A 67 8.08 3.59 -6.23
CA ALA A 67 6.83 2.88 -6.48
C ALA A 67 5.83 3.06 -5.33
N ALA A 68 6.29 2.93 -4.08
CA ALA A 68 5.45 3.19 -2.90
C ALA A 68 4.91 4.62 -2.86
N ALA A 69 5.73 5.61 -3.21
CA ALA A 69 5.30 7.00 -3.30
C ALA A 69 4.22 7.20 -4.38
N VAL A 70 4.39 6.57 -5.55
CA VAL A 70 3.40 6.61 -6.64
C VAL A 70 2.07 5.99 -6.22
N ILE A 71 2.08 4.87 -5.48
CA ILE A 71 0.86 4.26 -4.93
C ILE A 71 0.08 5.30 -4.11
N LEU A 72 0.75 5.94 -3.15
CA LEU A 72 0.10 6.92 -2.28
C LEU A 72 -0.34 8.17 -3.05
N GLU A 73 0.46 8.64 -4.01
CA GLU A 73 0.11 9.76 -4.87
C GLU A 73 -1.16 9.50 -5.68
N GLU A 74 -1.28 8.31 -6.28
CA GLU A 74 -2.42 7.95 -7.12
C GLU A 74 -3.70 7.76 -6.29
N ILE A 75 -3.60 7.29 -5.04
CA ILE A 75 -4.73 7.25 -4.10
C ILE A 75 -5.29 8.66 -3.88
N HIS A 76 -4.42 9.63 -3.57
CA HIS A 76 -4.84 11.02 -3.37
C HIS A 76 -5.39 11.64 -4.66
N ARG A 77 -4.75 11.38 -5.80
CA ARG A 77 -5.21 11.84 -7.12
C ARG A 77 -6.60 11.30 -7.47
N SER A 78 -6.94 10.12 -6.98
CA SER A 78 -8.24 9.48 -7.17
C SER A 78 -9.32 9.96 -6.17
N GLY A 79 -8.99 10.92 -5.29
CA GLY A 79 -9.91 11.46 -4.28
C GLY A 79 -9.97 10.66 -2.99
N GLY A 80 -9.12 9.63 -2.83
CA GLY A 80 -9.01 8.84 -1.61
C GLY A 80 -8.02 9.42 -0.60
N ASN A 81 -8.00 8.84 0.60
CA ASN A 81 -7.06 9.21 1.66
C ASN A 81 -5.97 8.16 1.83
N GLY A 82 -4.75 8.47 1.37
CA GLY A 82 -3.60 7.56 1.46
C GLY A 82 -2.98 7.47 2.85
N ALA A 83 -3.35 8.33 3.81
CA ALA A 83 -2.77 8.32 5.16
C ALA A 83 -3.07 7.01 5.91
N ALA A 84 -4.25 6.42 5.69
CA ALA A 84 -4.61 5.13 6.29
C ALA A 84 -3.70 3.97 5.81
N CYS A 85 -3.14 4.09 4.61
CA CYS A 85 -2.24 3.12 3.98
C CYS A 85 -0.77 3.39 4.31
N HIS A 86 -0.40 4.67 4.43
CA HIS A 86 0.96 5.13 4.69
C HIS A 86 1.56 4.55 5.98
N ALA A 87 0.79 4.52 7.07
CA ALA A 87 1.27 4.00 8.35
C ALA A 87 1.75 2.53 8.26
N GLN A 88 1.03 1.69 7.51
CA GLN A 88 1.39 0.29 7.31
C GLN A 88 2.68 0.15 6.48
N MET A 89 2.81 0.94 5.42
CA MET A 89 4.01 0.88 4.55
C MET A 89 5.28 1.29 5.32
N TYR A 90 5.18 2.26 6.23
CA TYR A 90 6.34 2.79 6.95
C TYR A 90 6.75 1.97 8.17
N ILE A 91 5.78 1.41 8.92
CA ILE A 91 6.11 0.66 10.13
C ILE A 91 6.96 -0.59 9.82
N MET A 92 6.75 -1.20 8.64
CA MET A 92 7.54 -2.33 8.17
C MET A 92 9.00 -1.95 7.92
N GLY A 93 9.28 -0.71 7.49
CA GLY A 93 10.65 -0.23 7.28
C GLY A 93 11.50 -0.32 8.56
N THR A 94 10.90 -0.06 9.72
CA THR A 94 11.56 -0.23 11.03
C THR A 94 11.96 -1.69 11.25
N LEU A 95 11.04 -2.62 11.00
CA LEU A 95 11.29 -4.05 11.19
C LEU A 95 12.31 -4.60 10.18
N LEU A 96 12.22 -4.18 8.91
CA LEU A 96 13.16 -4.57 7.87
C LEU A 96 14.59 -4.12 8.20
N ARG A 97 14.74 -2.90 8.72
CA ARG A 97 16.05 -2.30 9.00
C ARG A 97 16.66 -2.72 10.33
N HIS A 98 15.84 -2.95 11.34
CA HIS A 98 16.31 -3.11 12.72
C HIS A 98 15.83 -4.40 13.40
N GLY A 99 14.92 -5.16 12.79
CA GLY A 99 14.45 -6.42 13.32
C GLY A 99 15.48 -7.54 13.20
N SER A 100 15.42 -8.50 14.11
CA SER A 100 16.13 -9.78 13.94
C SER A 100 15.50 -10.60 12.81
N GLU A 101 16.23 -11.59 12.32
CA GLU A 101 15.70 -12.51 11.30
C GLU A 101 14.46 -13.26 11.79
N GLU A 102 14.40 -13.62 13.08
CA GLU A 102 13.23 -14.24 13.69
C GLU A 102 12.02 -13.29 13.68
N GLN A 103 12.22 -12.01 13.98
CA GLN A 103 11.13 -11.02 13.95
C GLN A 103 10.64 -10.78 12.52
N LYS A 104 11.55 -10.65 11.55
CA LYS A 104 11.20 -10.50 10.13
C LYS A 104 10.38 -11.68 9.63
N LYS A 105 10.86 -12.90 9.84
CA LYS A 105 10.17 -14.14 9.43
C LYS A 105 8.81 -14.33 10.12
N ARG A 106 8.68 -13.84 11.35
CA ARG A 106 7.42 -13.94 12.11
C ARG A 106 6.35 -12.96 11.63
N TYR A 107 6.71 -11.71 11.36
CA TYR A 107 5.73 -10.65 11.17
C TYR A 107 5.53 -10.25 9.71
N LEU A 108 6.59 -10.19 8.89
CA LEU A 108 6.49 -9.68 7.52
C LEU A 108 5.56 -10.53 6.62
N PRO A 109 5.58 -11.88 6.67
CA PRO A 109 4.67 -12.68 5.86
C PRO A 109 3.18 -12.50 6.18
N GLY A 110 2.84 -12.00 7.38
CA GLY A 110 1.45 -11.71 7.75
C GLY A 110 0.97 -10.33 7.29
N ILE A 111 1.89 -9.50 6.77
CA ILE A 111 1.60 -8.15 6.25
C ILE A 111 1.74 -8.12 4.72
N ALA A 112 2.60 -8.97 4.17
CA ALA A 112 2.82 -9.17 2.75
C ALA A 112 1.53 -9.53 1.99
#